data_AF-A0A519PK21-F1
#
_entry.id   AF-A0A519PK21-F1
#
_cell.length_a   1.000
_cell.length_b   1.000
_cell.length_c   1.000
_cell.angle_alpha   90.00
_cell.angle_beta   90.00
_cell.angle_gamma   90.00
#
_symmetry.space_group_name_H-M   'P 1'
#
loop_
_entity.id
_entity.type
_entity.pdbx_description
1 polymer ?
#
loop_
_entity_poly.entity_id
_entity_poly.type
_entity_poly.pdbx_seq_one_letter_code
_entity_poly.pdbx_strand_id
1 'polypeptide(L)'
;GFDMEAIQKALDHNAEGGRLRGGSTISQQTAKNVFLWPGRDWIRKGLEAGYTVLIETVWSKRRIMEVYLNVVEWAPGVYGAQAASRHWFGKDARDLSPREAARLAAILPAPRRYEAAAPGPYVRRRASRVQAAMGTVRNEGLNACVVGRG
;
A
#
# COMPACT_ATOMS: atom_id res chain seq x y z
N GLY A 1 8.73 29.32 -5.97
CA GLY A 1 7.61 29.40 -5.01
C GLY A 1 6.78 28.15 -5.17
N PHE A 2 6.34 27.53 -4.07
CA PHE A 2 5.52 26.33 -4.12
C PHE A 2 4.22 26.65 -4.86
N ASP A 3 3.94 25.92 -5.94
CA ASP A 3 2.69 26.02 -6.67
C ASP A 3 1.61 25.29 -5.85
N MET A 4 1.04 26.03 -4.91
CA MET A 4 -0.04 25.57 -4.03
C MET A 4 -1.26 25.14 -4.84
N GLU A 5 -1.44 25.67 -6.05
CA GLU A 5 -2.55 25.32 -6.94
C GLU A 5 -2.34 23.94 -7.59
N ALA A 6 -1.10 23.62 -7.99
CA ALA A 6 -0.74 22.28 -8.46
C ALA A 6 -0.86 21.22 -7.36
N ILE A 7 -0.48 21.57 -6.12
CA ILE A 7 -0.65 20.70 -4.94
C ILE A 7 -2.14 20.49 -4.66
N GLN A 8 -2.94 21.56 -4.68
CA GLN A 8 -4.37 21.48 -4.44
C GLN A 8 -5.08 20.63 -5.51
N LYS A 9 -4.78 20.82 -6.80
CA LYS A 9 -5.30 19.98 -7.89
C LYS A 9 -4.92 18.50 -7.75
N ALA A 10 -3.68 18.20 -7.34
CA ALA A 10 -3.24 16.84 -7.09
C ALA A 10 -3.93 16.20 -5.86
N LEU A 11 -4.21 17.00 -4.83
CA LEU A 11 -4.96 16.58 -3.65
C LEU A 11 -6.44 16.35 -3.97
N ASP A 12 -7.05 17.22 -4.78
CA ASP A 12 -8.46 17.15 -5.17
C ASP A 12 -8.72 15.96 -6.10
N HIS A 13 -7.86 15.75 -7.11
CA HIS A 13 -7.89 14.56 -7.96
C HIS A 13 -7.74 13.26 -7.14
N ASN A 14 -7.05 13.33 -6.00
CA ASN A 14 -6.92 12.19 -5.09
C ASN A 14 -8.14 12.02 -4.15
N ALA A 15 -8.80 13.11 -3.78
CA ALA A 15 -9.99 13.11 -2.93
C ALA A 15 -11.25 12.61 -3.65
N GLU A 16 -11.31 12.77 -4.99
CA GLU A 16 -12.40 12.27 -5.84
C GLU A 16 -12.54 10.73 -5.84
N GLY A 17 -11.54 9.99 -5.32
CA GLY A 17 -11.52 8.52 -5.24
C GLY A 17 -12.31 7.85 -4.10
N GLY A 18 -12.99 8.60 -3.21
CA GLY A 18 -13.96 8.06 -2.26
C GLY A 18 -13.58 8.03 -0.75
N ARG A 19 -14.63 8.11 0.09
CA ARG A 19 -14.73 8.25 1.56
C ARG A 19 -13.46 8.14 2.43
N LEU A 20 -13.18 9.25 3.13
CA LEU A 20 -12.26 9.40 4.27
C LEU A 20 -12.66 8.54 5.50
N ARG A 21 -12.09 7.33 5.60
CA ARG A 21 -11.80 6.68 6.89
C ARG A 21 -10.41 6.04 6.80
N GLY A 22 -9.38 6.77 7.27
CA GLY A 22 -7.97 6.33 7.22
C GLY A 22 -7.27 6.47 5.87
N GLY A 23 -7.72 7.42 5.04
CA GLY A 23 -7.44 7.51 3.60
C GLY A 23 -6.12 8.16 3.19
N SER A 24 -4.98 7.58 3.58
CA SER A 24 -3.71 7.89 2.91
C SER A 24 -3.50 6.97 1.70
N THR A 25 -3.17 7.54 0.55
CA THR A 25 -2.87 6.76 -0.67
C THR A 25 -1.63 5.91 -0.50
N ILE A 26 -1.41 4.96 -1.41
CA ILE A 26 -0.18 4.17 -1.46
C ILE A 26 1.05 5.09 -1.64
N SER A 27 0.93 6.13 -2.45
CA SER A 27 2.01 7.12 -2.66
C SER A 27 2.31 7.93 -1.41
N GLN A 28 1.27 8.39 -0.69
CA GLN A 28 1.42 9.06 0.60
C GLN A 28 2.05 8.13 1.65
N GLN A 29 1.62 6.87 1.71
CA GLN A 29 2.20 5.88 2.60
C GLN A 29 3.66 5.56 2.24
N THR A 30 4.00 5.55 0.95
CA THR A 30 5.37 5.41 0.47
C THR A 30 6.22 6.60 0.90
N ALA A 31 5.76 7.82 0.65
CA ALA A 31 6.43 9.04 1.09
C ALA A 31 6.69 9.02 2.61
N LYS A 32 5.67 8.64 3.37
CA LYS A 32 5.72 8.54 4.83
C LYS A 32 6.75 7.53 5.34
N ASN A 33 6.87 6.36 4.70
CA ASN A 33 7.77 5.31 5.18
C ASN A 33 9.19 5.43 4.63
N VAL A 34 9.38 6.04 3.46
CA VAL A 34 10.70 6.20 2.81
C VAL A 34 11.41 7.48 3.25
N PHE A 35 10.68 8.61 3.30
CA PHE A 35 11.30 9.93 3.42
C PHE A 35 11.02 10.65 4.75
N LEU A 36 10.10 10.15 5.57
CA LEU A 36 9.65 10.86 6.78
C LEU A 36 9.84 10.02 8.05
N TRP A 37 10.28 10.68 9.13
CA TRP A 37 10.46 10.07 10.46
C TRP A 37 9.12 9.89 11.19
N PRO A 38 9.00 8.97 12.18
CA PRO A 38 7.79 8.82 13.02
C PRO A 38 7.43 10.10 13.79
N GLY A 39 6.14 10.49 13.87
CA GLY A 39 5.69 11.76 14.48
C GLY A 39 4.42 12.36 13.85
N ARG A 40 3.71 13.26 14.54
CA ARG A 40 2.45 13.87 14.05
C ARG A 40 2.51 15.40 14.13
N ASP A 41 3.37 16.01 13.30
CA ASP A 41 3.51 17.46 13.23
C ASP A 41 3.06 18.01 11.87
N TRP A 42 2.48 19.21 11.87
CA TRP A 42 1.94 19.86 10.66
C TRP A 42 3.00 20.09 9.58
N ILE A 43 4.26 20.35 9.98
CA ILE A 43 5.41 20.46 9.08
C ILE A 43 5.63 19.13 8.33
N ARG A 44 5.58 18.01 9.04
CA ARG A 44 5.67 16.67 8.43
C ARG A 44 4.53 16.45 7.44
N LYS A 45 3.31 16.88 7.77
CA LYS A 45 2.16 16.72 6.87
C LYS A 45 2.31 17.53 5.58
N GLY A 46 2.92 18.72 5.66
CA GLY A 46 3.30 19.52 4.49
C GLY A 46 4.35 18.82 3.62
N LEU A 47 5.40 18.27 4.23
CA LEU A 47 6.42 17.48 3.52
C LEU A 47 5.83 16.23 2.87
N GLU A 48 4.90 15.54 3.53
CA GLU A 48 4.19 14.38 2.96
C GLU A 48 3.47 14.74 1.66
N ALA A 49 2.80 15.90 1.60
CA ALA A 49 2.15 16.37 0.38
C ALA A 49 3.18 16.67 -0.73
N GLY A 50 4.26 17.40 -0.41
CA GLY A 50 5.32 17.71 -1.38
C GLY A 50 6.00 16.46 -1.95
N TYR A 51 6.38 15.51 -1.09
CA TYR A 51 6.97 14.25 -1.53
C TYR A 51 5.99 13.36 -2.28
N THR A 52 4.69 13.39 -1.95
CA THR A 52 3.68 12.66 -2.71
C THR A 52 3.60 13.16 -4.15
N VAL A 53 3.57 14.48 -4.34
CA VAL A 53 3.57 15.09 -5.69
C VAL A 53 4.85 14.72 -6.44
N LEU A 54 6.02 14.81 -5.79
CA LEU A 54 7.29 14.41 -6.40
C LEU A 54 7.29 12.94 -6.82
N ILE A 55 6.82 12.03 -5.96
CA ILE A 55 6.76 10.60 -6.28
C ILE A 55 5.80 10.34 -7.44
N GLU A 56 4.61 10.94 -7.42
CA GLU A 56 3.60 10.74 -8.46
C GLU A 56 4.00 11.32 -9.83
N THR A 57 4.87 12.33 -9.83
CA THR A 57 5.40 12.94 -11.08
C THR A 57 6.60 12.20 -11.64
N VAL A 58 7.43 11.61 -10.79
CA VAL A 58 8.71 10.99 -11.20
C VAL A 58 8.59 9.46 -11.33
N TRP A 59 7.76 8.80 -10.53
CA TRP A 59 7.66 7.34 -10.50
C TRP A 59 6.37 6.85 -11.15
N SER A 60 6.50 5.78 -11.94
CA SER A 60 5.33 5.05 -12.44
C SER A 60 4.57 4.38 -11.30
N LYS A 61 3.25 4.15 -11.47
CA LYS A 61 2.41 3.44 -10.48
C LYS A 61 2.98 2.07 -10.11
N ARG A 62 3.59 1.36 -11.07
CA ARG A 62 4.35 0.13 -10.84
C ARG A 62 5.48 0.34 -9.83
N ARG A 63 6.32 1.36 -10.04
CA ARG A 63 7.47 1.64 -9.16
C ARG A 63 7.01 2.06 -7.77
N ILE A 64 5.96 2.89 -7.67
CA ILE A 64 5.36 3.29 -6.39
C ILE A 64 4.90 2.05 -5.61
N MET A 65 4.17 1.14 -6.25
CA MET A 65 3.71 -0.09 -5.61
C MET A 65 4.88 -0.99 -5.18
N GLU A 66 5.88 -1.15 -6.02
CA GLU A 66 7.07 -1.95 -5.70
C GLU A 66 7.81 -1.41 -4.47
N VAL A 67 8.07 -0.10 -4.42
CA VAL A 67 8.74 0.52 -3.28
C VAL A 67 7.87 0.42 -2.03
N TYR A 68 6.57 0.71 -2.13
CA TYR A 68 5.62 0.54 -1.04
C TYR A 68 5.71 -0.86 -0.43
N LEU A 69 5.55 -1.91 -1.26
CA LEU A 69 5.54 -3.29 -0.79
C LEU A 69 6.86 -3.73 -0.16
N ASN A 70 7.98 -3.11 -0.54
CA ASN A 70 9.30 -3.41 0.01
C ASN A 70 9.67 -2.62 1.27
N VAL A 71 9.02 -1.48 1.51
CA VAL A 71 9.35 -0.60 2.64
C VAL A 71 8.38 -0.74 3.80
N VAL A 72 7.13 -1.17 3.58
CA VAL A 72 6.20 -1.41 4.69
C VAL A 72 6.66 -2.56 5.59
N GLU A 73 6.40 -2.42 6.89
CA GLU A 73 6.60 -3.46 7.89
C GLU A 73 5.41 -4.44 7.86
N TRP A 74 5.67 -5.74 7.76
CA TRP A 74 4.67 -6.80 7.64
C TRP A 74 4.55 -7.70 8.89
N ALA A 75 5.51 -7.59 9.80
CA ALA A 75 5.56 -8.13 11.16
C ALA A 75 6.70 -7.39 11.90
N PRO A 76 6.82 -7.46 13.24
CA PRO A 76 7.91 -6.79 13.95
C PRO A 76 9.29 -7.11 13.35
N GLY A 77 9.94 -6.09 12.77
CA GLY A 77 11.27 -6.23 12.13
C GLY A 77 11.27 -6.89 10.74
N VAL A 78 10.11 -7.21 10.17
CA VAL A 78 10.00 -7.85 8.85
C VAL A 78 9.55 -6.82 7.82
N TYR A 79 10.51 -6.33 7.04
CA TYR A 79 10.28 -5.31 6.02
C TYR A 79 10.31 -5.93 4.61
N GLY A 80 9.30 -5.60 3.83
CA GLY A 80 9.19 -6.01 2.44
C GLY A 80 8.45 -7.32 2.19
N ALA A 81 7.72 -7.36 1.07
CA ALA A 81 6.81 -8.45 0.72
C ALA A 81 7.52 -9.81 0.59
N GLN A 82 8.75 -9.82 0.07
CA GLN A 82 9.56 -11.03 -0.04
C GLN A 82 9.94 -11.60 1.33
N ALA A 83 10.39 -10.74 2.26
CA ALA A 83 10.69 -11.16 3.62
C ALA A 83 9.42 -11.61 4.35
N ALA A 84 8.30 -10.92 4.15
CA ALA A 84 7.00 -11.28 4.72
C ALA A 84 6.51 -12.66 4.25
N SER A 85 6.65 -12.95 2.96
CA SER A 85 6.29 -14.26 2.39
C SER A 85 7.08 -15.40 3.05
N ARG A 86 8.40 -15.22 3.18
CA ARG A 86 9.27 -16.20 3.84
C ARG A 86 8.94 -16.34 5.33
N HIS A 87 8.72 -15.23 6.02
CA HIS A 87 8.40 -15.21 7.44
C HIS A 87 7.08 -15.92 7.76
N TRP A 88 6.00 -15.60 7.03
CA TRP A 88 4.67 -16.12 7.34
C TRP A 88 4.37 -17.49 6.71
N PHE A 89 4.95 -17.80 5.54
CA PHE A 89 4.59 -18.99 4.77
C PHE A 89 5.77 -19.86 4.34
N GLY A 90 7.01 -19.44 4.60
CA GLY A 90 8.20 -20.20 4.20
C GLY A 90 8.42 -20.28 2.69
N LYS A 91 7.86 -19.33 1.91
CA LYS A 91 7.86 -19.36 0.44
C LYS A 91 8.35 -18.04 -0.15
N ASP A 92 8.81 -18.06 -1.40
CA ASP A 92 9.04 -16.83 -2.14
C ASP A 92 7.73 -16.11 -2.47
N ALA A 93 7.78 -14.78 -2.58
CA ALA A 93 6.58 -13.98 -2.81
C ALA A 93 5.87 -14.33 -4.13
N ARG A 94 6.64 -14.80 -5.13
CA ARG A 94 6.11 -15.29 -6.41
C ARG A 94 5.33 -16.60 -6.30
N ASP A 95 5.58 -17.37 -5.25
CA ASP A 95 5.00 -18.70 -5.01
C ASP A 95 3.80 -18.65 -4.05
N LEU A 96 3.38 -17.45 -3.65
CA LEU A 96 2.20 -17.24 -2.82
C LEU A 96 0.93 -17.60 -3.60
N SER A 97 0.07 -18.41 -2.97
CA SER A 97 -1.28 -18.58 -3.45
C SER A 97 -2.08 -17.28 -3.32
N PRO A 98 -3.16 -17.09 -4.12
CA PRO A 98 -4.04 -15.92 -3.99
C PRO A 98 -4.58 -15.72 -2.56
N ARG A 99 -4.81 -16.82 -1.84
CA ARG A 99 -5.29 -16.78 -0.45
C ARG A 99 -4.22 -16.30 0.52
N GLU A 100 -2.98 -16.72 0.37
CA GLU A 100 -1.85 -16.27 1.21
C GLU A 100 -1.54 -14.80 0.94
N ALA A 101 -1.51 -14.39 -0.33
CA ALA A 101 -1.36 -12.98 -0.72
C ALA A 101 -2.49 -12.09 -0.14
N ALA A 102 -3.74 -12.56 -0.21
CA ALA A 102 -4.87 -11.84 0.38
C ALA A 102 -4.78 -11.71 1.91
N ARG A 103 -4.20 -12.71 2.61
CA ARG A 103 -3.94 -12.63 4.04
C ARG A 103 -2.85 -11.61 4.37
N LEU A 104 -1.75 -11.57 3.62
CA LEU A 104 -0.72 -10.53 3.78
C LEU A 104 -1.32 -9.13 3.58
N ALA A 105 -2.09 -8.92 2.51
CA ALA A 105 -2.77 -7.65 2.28
C ALA A 105 -3.75 -7.28 3.40
N ALA A 106 -4.39 -8.27 4.03
CA ALA A 106 -5.34 -8.06 5.10
C ALA A 106 -4.71 -7.63 6.44
N ILE A 107 -3.43 -7.95 6.69
CA ILE A 107 -2.75 -7.59 7.94
C ILE A 107 -2.08 -6.21 7.93
N LEU A 108 -1.81 -5.64 6.74
CA LEU A 108 -1.17 -4.34 6.56
C LEU A 108 -1.73 -3.16 7.40
N PRO A 109 -3.04 -3.09 7.73
CA PRO A 109 -3.53 -2.03 8.61
C PRO A 109 -2.96 -2.07 10.03
N ALA A 110 -2.58 -3.25 10.53
CA ALA A 110 -1.98 -3.43 11.86
C ALA A 110 -1.10 -4.69 11.89
N PRO A 111 0.06 -4.69 11.19
CA PRO A 111 0.89 -5.88 10.98
C PRO A 111 1.52 -6.41 12.26
N ARG A 112 1.64 -5.57 13.29
CA ARG A 112 2.10 -5.96 14.64
C ARG A 112 1.03 -6.65 15.49
N ARG A 113 -0.24 -6.60 15.08
CA ARG A 113 -1.40 -7.13 15.83
C ARG A 113 -2.05 -8.34 15.17
N TYR A 114 -1.82 -8.55 13.88
CA TYR A 114 -2.52 -9.56 13.10
C TYR A 114 -1.53 -10.56 12.51
N GLU A 115 -1.93 -11.82 12.49
CA GLU A 115 -1.13 -12.91 11.94
C GLU A 115 -1.64 -13.33 10.55
N ALA A 116 -0.72 -13.49 9.59
CA ALA A 116 -1.08 -13.95 8.24
C ALA A 116 -1.15 -15.48 8.14
N ALA A 117 -0.28 -16.21 8.86
CA ALA A 117 -0.20 -17.67 8.82
C ALA A 117 -1.37 -18.34 9.58
N ALA A 118 -1.67 -17.85 10.78
CA ALA A 118 -2.77 -18.30 11.64
C ALA A 118 -3.82 -17.18 11.86
N PRO A 119 -4.55 -16.78 10.80
CA PRO A 119 -5.38 -15.59 10.84
C PRO A 119 -6.58 -15.75 11.76
N GLY A 120 -6.83 -14.78 12.65
CA GLY A 120 -8.07 -14.67 13.42
C GLY A 120 -9.30 -14.30 12.58
N PRO A 121 -10.50 -14.23 13.18
CA PRO A 121 -11.76 -13.99 12.46
C PRO A 121 -11.78 -12.72 11.59
N TYR A 122 -11.15 -11.63 12.07
CA TYR A 122 -11.03 -10.38 11.33
C TYR A 122 -10.24 -10.57 10.02
N VAL A 123 -9.03 -11.13 10.13
CA VAL A 123 -8.12 -11.32 8.98
C VAL A 123 -8.75 -12.28 7.98
N ARG A 124 -9.36 -13.38 8.45
CA ARG A 124 -10.08 -14.32 7.58
C ARG A 124 -11.16 -13.62 6.75
N ARG A 125 -12.04 -12.86 7.40
CA ARG A 125 -13.12 -12.12 6.72
C ARG A 125 -12.58 -11.10 5.72
N ARG A 126 -11.55 -10.34 6.11
CA ARG A 126 -10.94 -9.33 5.24
C ARG A 126 -10.24 -9.97 4.04
N ALA A 127 -9.45 -11.03 4.27
CA ALA A 127 -8.76 -11.77 3.21
C ALA A 127 -9.76 -12.38 2.21
N SER A 128 -10.89 -12.92 2.68
CA SER A 128 -11.95 -13.42 1.77
C SER A 128 -12.52 -12.31 0.87
N ARG A 129 -12.73 -11.10 1.41
CA ARG A 129 -13.18 -9.95 0.60
C ARG A 129 -12.13 -9.52 -0.41
N VAL A 130 -10.86 -9.45 0.00
CA VAL A 130 -9.75 -9.14 -0.91
C VAL A 130 -9.68 -10.17 -2.02
N GLN A 131 -9.71 -11.46 -1.68
CA GLN A 131 -9.64 -12.56 -2.63
C GLN A 131 -10.82 -12.55 -3.62
N ALA A 132 -12.04 -12.25 -3.15
CA ALA A 132 -13.20 -12.10 -4.03
C ALA A 132 -13.03 -10.93 -5.02
N ALA A 133 -12.49 -9.81 -4.57
CA ALA A 133 -12.23 -8.63 -5.40
C ALA A 133 -11.09 -8.83 -6.41
N MET A 134 -10.15 -9.74 -6.17
CA MET A 134 -9.01 -10.00 -7.09
C MET A 134 -9.49 -10.43 -8.49
N GLY A 135 -10.59 -11.19 -8.58
CA GLY A 135 -11.18 -11.58 -9.84
C GLY A 135 -11.63 -10.38 -10.66
N THR A 136 -12.42 -9.49 -10.04
CA THR A 136 -12.88 -8.23 -10.64
C THR A 136 -11.71 -7.36 -11.08
N VAL A 137 -10.74 -7.12 -10.20
CA VAL A 137 -9.57 -6.27 -10.49
C VAL A 137 -8.80 -6.77 -11.71
N ARG A 138 -8.63 -8.08 -11.84
CA ARG A 138 -7.94 -8.68 -12.99
C ARG A 138 -8.79 -8.61 -14.26
N ASN A 139 -10.06 -8.99 -14.17
CA ASN A 139 -10.92 -9.14 -15.35
C ASN A 139 -11.31 -7.77 -15.95
N GLU A 140 -11.46 -6.75 -15.13
CA GLU A 140 -11.78 -5.38 -15.56
C GLU A 140 -10.52 -4.53 -15.82
N GLY A 141 -9.32 -5.10 -15.65
CA GLY A 141 -8.06 -4.40 -15.89
C GLY A 141 -7.79 -3.23 -14.95
N LEU A 142 -8.40 -3.22 -13.76
CA LEU A 142 -8.26 -2.15 -12.77
C LEU A 142 -6.82 -2.00 -12.23
N ASN A 143 -5.97 -3.01 -12.45
CA ASN A 143 -4.56 -3.01 -12.09
C ASN A 143 -3.61 -2.64 -13.26
N ALA A 144 -4.13 -2.27 -14.44
CA ALA A 144 -3.33 -2.07 -15.65
C ALA A 144 -2.18 -1.06 -15.48
N CYS A 145 -2.36 -0.02 -14.66
CA CYS A 145 -1.32 0.97 -14.38
C CYS A 145 -0.14 0.43 -13.56
N VAL A 146 -0.33 -0.70 -12.85
CA VAL A 146 0.69 -1.34 -12.00
C VAL A 146 1.35 -2.52 -12.71
N VAL A 147 0.58 -3.38 -13.36
CA VAL A 147 1.11 -4.62 -13.97
C VAL A 147 1.46 -4.46 -15.46
N GLY A 148 1.07 -3.34 -16.09
CA GLY A 148 1.08 -3.17 -17.54
C GLY A 148 -0.19 -3.75 -18.16
N ARG A 149 -0.60 -3.24 -19.33
CA ARG A 149 -1.59 -3.96 -20.15
C ARG A 149 -0.86 -5.17 -20.75
N GLY A 150 -1.34 -6.37 -20.44
CA GLY A 150 -0.96 -7.58 -21.15
C GLY A 150 -1.49 -7.56 -22.58
#